data_AF-A0A6M8P6Y8-F1
#
_entry.id   AF-A0A6M8P6Y8-F1
#
_cell.length_a   1.000
_cell.length_b   1.000
_cell.length_c   1.000
_cell.angle_alpha   90.00
_cell.angle_beta   90.00
_cell.angle_gamma   90.00
#
_symmetry.space_group_name_H-M   'P 1'
#
loop_
_entity.id
_entity.type
_entity.pdbx_description
1 polymer ?
#
loop_
_entity_poly.entity_id
_entity_poly.type
_entity_poly.pdbx_seq_one_letter_code
_entity_poly.pdbx_strand_id
1 'polypeptide(L)'
;SRQDDVSKGWAGIQVIPRVVLLDSKERQLIQWPIEELETLRGKLVSVQKKKIKSGGSLEISGIMASQADVEVAFELSSLEKAEPFDASWTDPQKLCELKGTDVKGGVGPFGLLALASANRQEQTAVFFRIFKGLDSYVTLMCHDPSKSSLRPGLYKPTYGGWVDV
;
A
#
# COMPACT_ATOMS: atom_id res chain seq x y z
N SER A 1 -4.23 -4.32 22.56
CA SER A 1 -3.77 -4.76 23.89
C SER A 1 -4.76 -5.78 24.45
N ARG A 2 -4.37 -6.59 25.46
CA ARG A 2 -5.28 -7.59 26.09
C ARG A 2 -6.61 -6.98 26.56
N GLN A 3 -6.59 -5.76 27.09
CA GLN A 3 -7.81 -5.05 27.49
C GLN A 3 -8.74 -4.76 26.30
N ASP A 4 -8.19 -4.42 25.14
CA ASP A 4 -8.98 -4.17 23.92
C ASP A 4 -9.66 -5.45 23.44
N ASP A 5 -8.93 -6.57 23.51
CA ASP A 5 -9.43 -7.88 23.11
C ASP A 5 -10.54 -8.37 24.04
N VAL A 6 -10.38 -8.16 25.36
CA VAL A 6 -11.44 -8.41 26.35
C VAL A 6 -12.66 -7.52 26.12
N SER A 7 -12.44 -6.23 25.86
CA SER A 7 -13.51 -5.24 25.67
C SER A 7 -14.35 -5.53 24.42
N LYS A 8 -13.71 -5.86 23.29
CA LYS A 8 -14.42 -6.19 22.04
C LYS A 8 -14.91 -7.65 21.99
N GLY A 9 -14.42 -8.52 22.88
CA GLY A 9 -14.89 -9.90 23.06
C GLY A 9 -14.26 -10.95 22.14
N TRP A 10 -13.26 -10.60 21.34
CA TRP A 10 -12.59 -11.52 20.41
C TRP A 10 -11.19 -11.03 20.06
N ALA A 11 -10.31 -11.91 19.56
CA ALA A 11 -8.98 -11.55 19.06
C ALA A 11 -8.52 -12.52 17.96
N GLY A 12 -7.78 -11.99 16.99
CA GLY A 12 -7.27 -12.76 15.87
C GLY A 12 -8.26 -12.86 14.70
N ILE A 13 -7.71 -12.76 13.49
CA ILE A 13 -8.40 -13.04 12.23
C ILE A 13 -7.45 -13.90 11.38
N GLN A 14 -8.01 -14.64 10.43
CA GLN A 14 -7.23 -15.26 9.37
C GLN A 14 -7.25 -14.36 8.13
N VAL A 15 -6.14 -14.36 7.39
CA VAL A 15 -6.11 -13.75 6.07
C VAL A 15 -6.95 -14.59 5.11
N ILE A 16 -7.45 -13.96 4.04
CA ILE A 16 -8.10 -14.70 2.95
C ILE A 16 -7.07 -15.69 2.39
N PRO A 17 -7.45 -16.97 2.17
CA PRO A 17 -6.56 -17.95 1.57
C PRO A 17 -5.96 -17.48 0.24
N ARG A 18 -4.73 -17.91 -0.04
CA ARG A 18 -3.99 -17.51 -1.23
C ARG A 18 -3.43 -18.71 -1.95
N VAL A 19 -3.45 -18.66 -3.28
CA VAL A 19 -2.64 -19.54 -4.12
C VAL A 19 -1.18 -19.08 -4.00
N VAL A 20 -0.26 -20.03 -3.88
CA VAL A 20 1.18 -19.78 -3.77
C VAL A 20 1.89 -20.50 -4.90
N LEU A 21 2.62 -19.73 -5.71
CA LEU A 21 3.32 -20.22 -6.89
C LEU A 21 4.79 -19.78 -6.83
N LEU A 22 5.68 -20.50 -7.50
CA LEU A 22 7.06 -20.04 -7.74
C LEU A 22 7.04 -19.03 -8.90
N ASP A 23 7.77 -17.93 -8.77
CA ASP A 23 7.88 -16.96 -9.85
C ASP A 23 8.67 -17.52 -11.05
N SER A 24 8.51 -16.91 -12.22
CA SER A 24 9.14 -17.40 -13.45
C SER A 24 10.67 -17.34 -13.44
N LYS A 25 11.26 -16.52 -12.56
CA LYS A 25 12.72 -16.43 -12.37
C LYS A 25 13.23 -17.37 -11.27
N GLU A 26 12.33 -18.07 -10.58
CA GLU A 26 12.61 -18.97 -9.45
C GLU A 26 13.38 -18.30 -8.29
N ARG A 27 13.16 -17.00 -8.08
CA ARG A 27 13.79 -16.19 -7.03
C ARG A 27 12.86 -15.89 -5.86
N GLN A 28 11.54 -16.02 -6.03
CA GLN A 28 10.55 -15.70 -5.01
C GLN A 28 9.23 -16.44 -5.21
N LEU A 29 8.39 -16.41 -4.18
CA LEU A 29 7.02 -16.91 -4.26
C LEU A 29 6.05 -15.78 -4.62
N ILE A 30 5.13 -16.06 -5.53
CA ILE A 30 4.00 -15.20 -5.86
C ILE A 30 2.79 -15.69 -5.06
N GLN A 31 2.06 -14.74 -4.47
CA GLN A 31 0.82 -15.02 -3.75
C GLN A 31 -0.32 -14.23 -4.37
N TRP A 32 -1.45 -14.90 -4.59
CA TRP A 32 -2.68 -14.28 -5.08
C TRP A 32 -3.89 -14.79 -4.30
N PRO A 33 -4.88 -13.95 -3.94
CA PRO A 33 -6.12 -14.43 -3.34
C PRO A 33 -6.76 -15.52 -4.19
N ILE A 34 -7.40 -16.50 -3.56
CA ILE A 34 -8.13 -17.55 -4.28
C ILE A 34 -9.26 -16.96 -5.13
N GLU A 35 -9.56 -17.57 -6.27
CA GLU A 35 -10.55 -17.06 -7.24
C GLU A 35 -11.97 -17.01 -6.66
N GLU A 36 -12.29 -17.85 -5.68
CA GLU A 36 -13.57 -17.87 -5.01
C GLU A 36 -13.88 -16.56 -4.29
N LEU A 37 -12.84 -15.79 -3.90
CA LEU A 37 -13.03 -14.46 -3.31
C LEU A 37 -13.78 -13.52 -4.26
N GLU A 38 -13.58 -13.66 -5.57
CA GLU A 38 -14.19 -12.80 -6.58
C GLU A 38 -15.72 -12.92 -6.60
N THR A 39 -16.27 -14.03 -6.11
CA THR A 39 -17.73 -14.23 -5.99
C THR A 39 -18.39 -13.27 -5.01
N LEU A 40 -17.62 -12.65 -4.11
CA LEU A 40 -18.08 -11.64 -3.16
C LEU A 40 -18.10 -10.22 -3.76
N ARG A 41 -17.57 -10.02 -4.97
CA ARG A 41 -17.52 -8.71 -5.62
C ARG A 41 -18.93 -8.24 -5.95
N GLY A 42 -19.28 -7.06 -5.42
CA GLY A 42 -20.57 -6.41 -5.68
C GLY A 42 -20.53 -5.53 -6.93
N LYS A 43 -21.16 -4.35 -6.84
CA LYS A 43 -21.17 -3.37 -7.92
C LYS A 43 -19.75 -2.89 -8.25
N LEU A 44 -19.35 -3.09 -9.51
CA LEU A 44 -18.08 -2.57 -10.03
C LEU A 44 -18.15 -1.05 -10.23
N VAL A 45 -17.13 -0.35 -9.73
CA VAL A 45 -16.85 1.05 -10.08
C VAL A 45 -15.50 1.07 -10.80
N SER A 46 -15.49 1.52 -12.06
CA SER A 46 -14.27 1.59 -12.87
C SER A 46 -13.92 3.05 -13.17
N VAL A 47 -12.65 3.38 -12.98
CA VAL A 47 -12.09 4.70 -13.28
C VAL A 47 -10.88 4.49 -14.19
N GLN A 48 -10.88 5.11 -15.36
CA GLN A 48 -9.82 4.93 -16.36
C GLN A 48 -9.16 6.25 -16.75
N LYS A 49 -7.86 6.17 -17.06
CA LYS A 49 -7.06 7.26 -17.66
C LYS A 49 -7.16 8.58 -16.90
N LYS A 50 -7.19 8.53 -15.57
CA LYS A 50 -7.19 9.73 -14.72
C LYS A 50 -5.78 10.14 -14.37
N LYS A 51 -5.41 11.35 -14.78
CA LYS A 51 -4.13 11.96 -14.45
C LYS A 51 -4.18 12.57 -13.06
N ILE A 52 -3.37 12.06 -12.14
CA ILE A 52 -3.17 12.62 -10.81
C ILE A 52 -1.92 13.50 -10.86
N LYS A 53 -2.06 14.79 -10.54
CA LYS A 53 -0.92 15.73 -10.45
C LYS A 53 -0.14 15.47 -9.16
N SER A 54 1.11 15.91 -9.11
CA SER A 54 1.92 15.85 -7.87
C SER A 54 1.18 16.49 -6.69
N GLY A 55 1.09 15.77 -5.57
CA GLY A 55 0.33 16.19 -4.38
C GLY A 55 -1.20 16.15 -4.54
N GLY A 56 -1.69 15.74 -5.71
CA GLY A 56 -3.11 15.53 -5.98
C GLY A 56 -3.61 14.20 -5.41
N SER A 57 -4.93 14.08 -5.36
CA SER A 57 -5.62 12.85 -4.96
C SER A 57 -6.93 12.76 -5.74
N LEU A 58 -7.43 11.54 -5.93
CA LEU A 58 -8.72 11.28 -6.55
C LEU A 58 -9.55 10.46 -5.57
N GLU A 59 -10.69 11.00 -5.16
CA GLU A 59 -11.66 10.27 -4.35
C GLU A 59 -12.47 9.32 -5.24
N ILE A 60 -12.67 8.08 -4.75
CA ILE A 60 -13.48 7.07 -5.43
C ILE A 60 -14.81 6.96 -4.68
N SER A 61 -15.89 7.35 -5.35
CA SER A 61 -17.25 7.29 -4.82
C SER A 61 -18.03 6.10 -5.37
N GLY A 62 -19.12 5.72 -4.71
CA GLY A 62 -20.01 4.66 -5.18
C GLY A 62 -19.61 3.24 -4.77
N ILE A 63 -18.69 3.12 -3.81
CA ILE A 63 -18.26 1.85 -3.19
C ILE A 63 -18.50 1.87 -1.68
N MET A 64 -18.60 0.70 -1.06
CA MET A 64 -18.54 0.57 0.40
C MET A 64 -17.06 0.57 0.84
N ALA A 65 -16.51 1.74 1.16
CA ALA A 65 -15.08 1.90 1.41
C ALA A 65 -14.51 1.06 2.58
N SER A 66 -15.35 0.62 3.52
CA SER A 66 -14.97 -0.27 4.61
C SER A 66 -14.83 -1.74 4.20
N GLN A 67 -15.43 -2.13 3.06
CA GLN A 67 -15.41 -3.49 2.54
C GLN A 67 -15.49 -3.45 1.01
N ALA A 68 -14.32 -3.42 0.38
CA ALA A 68 -14.18 -3.40 -1.06
C ALA A 68 -12.92 -4.16 -1.49
N ASP A 69 -12.95 -4.65 -2.73
CA ASP A 69 -11.79 -5.18 -3.44
C ASP A 69 -11.38 -4.14 -4.49
N VAL A 70 -10.11 -3.70 -4.46
CA VAL A 70 -9.64 -2.56 -5.26
C VAL A 70 -8.37 -2.96 -6.00
N GLU A 71 -8.46 -2.95 -7.32
CA GLU A 71 -7.33 -3.12 -8.23
C GLU A 71 -7.00 -1.78 -8.89
N VAL A 72 -5.71 -1.45 -8.96
CA VAL A 72 -5.22 -0.21 -9.57
C VAL A 72 -3.94 -0.46 -10.36
N ALA A 73 -3.86 0.12 -11.55
CA ALA A 73 -2.65 0.17 -12.36
C ALA A 73 -2.16 1.61 -12.45
N PHE A 74 -0.87 1.82 -12.16
CA PHE A 74 -0.22 3.13 -12.25
C PHE A 74 0.66 3.20 -13.48
N GLU A 75 0.39 4.17 -14.35
CA GLU A 75 1.26 4.53 -15.47
C GLU A 75 2.07 5.78 -15.10
N LEU A 76 3.39 5.67 -15.14
CA LEU A 76 4.30 6.74 -14.76
C LEU A 76 4.82 7.45 -16.01
N SER A 77 4.69 8.78 -16.05
CA SER A 77 5.08 9.56 -17.24
C SER A 77 6.58 9.60 -17.50
N SER A 78 7.41 9.47 -16.45
CA SER A 78 8.86 9.43 -16.54
C SER A 78 9.45 8.96 -15.21
N LEU A 79 10.59 8.27 -15.27
CA LEU A 79 11.39 7.86 -14.11
C LEU A 79 12.68 8.68 -13.97
N GLU A 80 12.91 9.69 -14.81
CA GLU A 80 14.13 10.51 -14.80
C GLU A 80 14.36 11.22 -13.47
N LYS A 81 13.26 11.55 -12.76
CA LYS A 81 13.29 12.24 -11.48
C LYS A 81 13.39 11.29 -10.29
N ALA A 82 13.49 9.97 -10.50
CA ALA A 82 13.66 9.03 -9.39
C ALA A 82 14.93 9.37 -8.59
N GLU A 83 14.81 9.39 -7.26
CA GLU A 83 15.95 9.65 -6.37
C GLU A 83 16.98 8.53 -6.46
N PRO A 84 18.28 8.81 -6.30
CA PRO A 84 19.29 7.75 -6.24
C PRO A 84 19.00 6.81 -5.08
N PHE A 85 19.16 5.52 -5.32
CA PHE A 85 19.09 4.49 -4.30
C PHE A 85 20.39 4.44 -3.50
N ASP A 86 20.31 4.55 -2.19
CA ASP A 86 21.45 4.35 -1.29
C ASP A 86 21.60 2.86 -0.97
N ALA A 87 22.78 2.30 -1.26
CA ALA A 87 23.08 0.88 -1.01
C ALA A 87 23.00 0.49 0.47
N SER A 88 23.03 1.44 1.40
CA SER A 88 22.81 1.19 2.84
C SER A 88 21.35 0.90 3.18
N TRP A 89 20.39 1.21 2.31
CA TRP A 89 18.96 0.92 2.50
C TRP A 89 18.64 -0.57 2.27
N THR A 90 19.03 -1.39 3.22
CA THR A 90 18.80 -2.85 3.19
C THR A 90 17.46 -3.26 3.82
N ASP A 91 16.91 -2.43 4.71
CA ASP A 91 15.67 -2.68 5.43
C ASP A 91 14.52 -1.83 4.84
N PRO A 92 13.60 -2.43 4.06
CA PRO A 92 12.53 -1.69 3.41
C PRO A 92 11.52 -1.12 4.42
N GLN A 93 11.34 -1.76 5.58
CA GLN A 93 10.43 -1.30 6.61
C GLN A 93 10.92 0.01 7.22
N LYS A 94 12.20 0.06 7.63
CA LYS A 94 12.82 1.32 8.12
C LYS A 94 12.83 2.40 7.05
N LEU A 95 13.03 2.03 5.79
CA LEU A 95 12.98 3.01 4.70
C LEU A 95 11.57 3.59 4.54
N CYS A 96 10.51 2.79 4.67
CA CYS A 96 9.13 3.30 4.66
C CYS A 96 8.85 4.25 5.83
N GLU A 97 9.43 4.01 7.02
CA GLU A 97 9.34 4.94 8.15
C GLU A 97 10.08 6.26 7.85
N LEU A 98 11.28 6.19 7.27
CA LEU A 98 12.08 7.37 6.91
C LEU A 98 11.47 8.16 5.75
N LYS A 99 10.85 7.48 4.79
CA LYS A 99 10.28 8.01 3.55
C LYS A 99 8.75 7.80 3.52
N GLY A 100 8.08 8.15 4.61
CA GLY A 100 6.61 8.07 4.73
C GLY A 100 5.83 8.99 3.78
N THR A 101 4.50 9.05 3.89
CA THR A 101 3.65 9.79 2.93
C THR A 101 3.92 11.28 2.83
N ASP A 102 4.41 11.90 3.90
CA ASP A 102 4.61 13.36 3.98
C ASP A 102 5.97 13.79 3.42
N VAL A 103 6.88 12.85 3.18
CA VAL A 103 8.21 13.13 2.64
C VAL A 103 8.09 13.21 1.12
N LYS A 104 8.27 14.40 0.55
CA LYS A 104 8.26 14.53 -0.92
C LYS A 104 9.40 13.73 -1.52
N GLY A 105 9.10 13.00 -2.59
CA GLY A 105 10.11 12.32 -3.37
C GLY A 105 10.05 12.62 -4.86
N GLY A 106 11.02 12.08 -5.58
CA GLY A 106 11.14 12.21 -7.03
C GLY A 106 10.03 11.48 -7.79
N VAL A 107 9.88 10.19 -7.52
CA VAL A 107 8.80 9.33 -8.04
C VAL A 107 8.13 8.64 -6.85
N GLY A 108 7.04 9.25 -6.40
CA GLY A 108 6.29 8.84 -5.21
C GLY A 108 6.48 9.75 -4.01
N PRO A 109 5.68 9.54 -2.95
CA PRO A 109 4.76 8.41 -2.77
C PRO A 109 3.51 8.53 -3.66
N PHE A 110 3.11 7.44 -4.31
CA PHE A 110 1.84 7.34 -5.05
C PHE A 110 1.17 6.00 -4.75
N GLY A 111 -0.16 5.99 -4.62
CA GLY A 111 -0.86 4.80 -4.17
C GLY A 111 -2.30 5.06 -3.75
N LEU A 112 -2.76 4.32 -2.75
CA LEU A 112 -4.11 4.35 -2.21
C LEU A 112 -4.12 4.87 -0.77
N LEU A 113 -5.20 5.57 -0.43
CA LEU A 113 -5.59 5.87 0.94
C LEU A 113 -6.82 5.03 1.25
N ALA A 114 -6.65 3.98 2.06
CA ALA A 114 -7.69 3.07 2.49
C ALA A 114 -8.19 3.44 3.90
N LEU A 115 -9.43 3.06 4.22
CA LEU A 115 -10.06 3.30 5.52
C LEU A 115 -9.90 4.76 5.98
N ALA A 116 -10.11 5.70 5.03
CA ALA A 116 -9.86 7.11 5.26
C ALA A 116 -11.13 7.86 5.69
N SER A 117 -11.00 8.75 6.67
CA SER A 117 -12.06 9.69 7.05
C SER A 117 -12.24 10.76 5.97
N ALA A 118 -13.45 11.36 5.89
CA ALA A 118 -13.75 12.40 4.90
C ALA A 118 -12.78 13.61 4.96
N ASN A 119 -12.30 13.94 6.17
CA ASN A 119 -11.33 15.01 6.40
C ASN A 119 -9.86 14.53 6.40
N ARG A 120 -9.59 13.25 6.14
CA ARG A 120 -8.26 12.60 6.09
C ARG A 120 -7.43 12.70 7.37
N GLN A 121 -8.08 12.93 8.50
CA GLN A 121 -7.42 12.84 9.80
C GLN A 121 -7.06 11.39 10.15
N GLU A 122 -7.90 10.45 9.72
CA GLU A 122 -7.63 9.02 9.80
C GLU A 122 -7.48 8.46 8.38
N GLN A 123 -6.41 7.73 8.11
CA GLN A 123 -6.15 7.07 6.84
C GLN A 123 -5.05 6.02 6.98
N THR A 124 -5.14 4.96 6.18
CA THR A 124 -4.06 3.99 5.99
C THR A 124 -3.52 4.14 4.57
N ALA A 125 -2.24 4.46 4.43
CA ALA A 125 -1.64 4.65 3.12
C ALA A 125 -0.96 3.38 2.64
N VAL A 126 -1.26 2.96 1.42
CA VAL A 126 -0.53 1.89 0.71
C VAL A 126 0.04 2.51 -0.55
N PHE A 127 1.36 2.66 -0.61
CA PHE A 127 1.99 3.45 -1.66
C PHE A 127 3.29 2.84 -2.17
N PHE A 128 3.70 3.30 -3.34
CA PHE A 128 4.96 2.97 -3.97
C PHE A 128 5.90 4.16 -4.01
N ARG A 129 7.19 3.87 -3.99
CA ARG A 129 8.28 4.78 -4.33
C ARG A 129 9.25 4.08 -5.27
N ILE A 130 9.79 4.83 -6.21
CA ILE A 130 10.79 4.32 -7.16
C ILE A 130 12.09 5.10 -6.99
N PHE A 131 13.18 4.34 -6.82
CA PHE A 131 14.54 4.85 -6.74
C PHE A 131 15.34 4.40 -7.96
N LYS A 132 16.35 5.19 -8.32
CA LYS A 132 17.30 4.90 -9.37
C LYS A 132 18.52 4.19 -8.75
N GLY A 133 18.68 2.90 -9.06
CA GLY A 133 19.89 2.14 -8.76
C GLY A 133 21.01 2.45 -9.76
N LEU A 134 22.07 1.63 -9.76
CA LEU A 134 23.20 1.78 -10.69
C LEU A 134 22.75 1.57 -12.14
N ASP A 135 22.15 0.41 -12.42
CA ASP A 135 21.73 0.00 -13.78
C ASP A 135 20.23 -0.37 -13.86
N SER A 136 19.49 -0.16 -12.77
CA SER A 136 18.08 -0.55 -12.66
C SER A 136 17.28 0.42 -11.79
N TYR A 137 15.99 0.17 -11.66
CA TYR A 137 15.13 0.84 -10.71
C TYR A 137 14.83 -0.08 -9.53
N VAL A 138 14.70 0.51 -8.34
CA VAL A 138 14.30 -0.19 -7.12
C VAL A 138 12.94 0.32 -6.70
N THR A 139 11.96 -0.59 -6.64
CA THR A 139 10.58 -0.26 -6.24
C THR A 139 10.36 -0.67 -4.79
N LEU A 140 9.98 0.30 -3.97
CA LEU A 140 9.57 0.12 -2.59
C LEU A 140 8.05 0.21 -2.50
N MET A 141 7.42 -0.78 -1.88
CA MET A 141 6.01 -0.74 -1.47
C MET A 141 5.94 -0.53 0.05
N CYS A 142 5.15 0.43 0.48
CA CYS A 142 4.93 0.76 1.88
C CYS A 142 3.46 0.62 2.27
N HIS A 143 3.22 0.06 3.45
CA HIS A 143 1.97 0.13 4.18
C HIS A 143 2.20 0.98 5.42
N ASP A 144 1.64 2.18 5.44
CA ASP A 144 1.78 3.17 6.49
C ASP A 144 0.44 3.39 7.21
N PRO A 145 0.24 2.74 8.37
CA PRO A 145 -0.93 2.90 9.21
C PRO A 145 -0.69 3.92 10.33
N SER A 146 0.37 4.73 10.31
CA SER A 146 0.70 5.67 11.40
C SER A 146 -0.46 6.61 11.75
N LYS A 147 -1.18 7.07 10.70
CA LYS A 147 -2.39 7.90 10.77
C LYS A 147 -3.69 7.10 10.67
N SER A 148 -3.68 5.78 10.85
CA SER A 148 -4.88 4.92 10.65
C SER A 148 -5.99 5.14 11.67
N SER A 149 -5.66 5.67 12.85
CA SER A 149 -6.63 5.93 13.92
C SER A 149 -6.12 7.01 14.87
N LEU A 150 -7.01 7.90 15.33
CA LEU A 150 -6.76 8.92 16.36
C LEU A 150 -6.70 8.33 17.77
N ARG A 151 -7.22 7.11 17.96
CA ARG A 151 -7.18 6.43 19.25
C ARG A 151 -5.72 6.21 19.71
N PRO A 152 -5.36 6.66 20.93
CA PRO A 152 -4.01 6.47 21.47
C PRO A 152 -3.75 5.01 21.86
N GLY A 153 -2.48 4.63 21.96
CA GLY A 153 -2.04 3.32 22.45
C GLY A 153 -2.24 2.15 21.48
N LEU A 154 -2.64 2.42 20.23
CA LEU A 154 -2.69 1.41 19.18
C LEU A 154 -1.30 1.15 18.59
N TYR A 155 -1.01 -0.12 18.33
CA TYR A 155 0.18 -0.55 17.59
C TYR A 155 -0.02 -0.27 16.09
N LYS A 156 0.76 0.69 15.56
CA LYS A 156 0.64 1.18 14.18
C LYS A 156 2.02 1.29 13.51
N PRO A 157 2.84 0.21 13.49
CA PRO A 157 4.12 0.26 12.79
C PRO A 157 3.89 0.38 11.28
N THR A 158 4.83 1.02 10.61
CA THR A 158 4.89 0.98 9.15
C THR A 158 5.49 -0.36 8.72
N TYR A 159 5.04 -0.90 7.60
CA TYR A 159 5.61 -2.08 6.96
C TYR A 159 6.08 -1.73 5.55
N GLY A 160 7.12 -2.42 5.08
CA GLY A 160 7.70 -2.17 3.76
C GLY A 160 8.21 -3.45 3.13
N GLY A 161 8.21 -3.47 1.79
CA GLY A 161 8.76 -4.56 0.99
C GLY A 161 9.30 -4.07 -0.33
N TRP A 162 10.35 -4.72 -0.82
CA TRP A 162 10.83 -4.54 -2.19
C TRP A 162 9.90 -5.28 -3.16
N VAL A 163 9.68 -4.68 -4.32
CA VAL A 163 8.87 -5.28 -5.40
C VAL A 163 9.76 -5.45 -6.63
N ASP A 164 9.89 -6.68 -7.11
CA ASP A 164 10.48 -6.96 -8.42
C ASP A 164 9.43 -6.62 -9.48
N VAL A 165 9.71 -5.63 -10.32
CA VAL A 165 8.83 -5.13 -11.40
C VAL A 165 9.48 -5.44 -12.74
#